data_AF-A0A0J1CQN9-F1
#
_entry.id   AF-A0A0J1CQN9-F1
#
_cell.length_a   1.000
_cell.length_b   1.000
_cell.length_c   1.000
_cell.angle_alpha   90.00
_cell.angle_beta   90.00
_cell.angle_gamma   90.00
#
_symmetry.space_group_name_H-M   'P 1'
#
loop_
_entity.id
_entity.type
_entity.pdbx_description
1 polymer ?
#
loop_
_entity_poly.entity_id
_entity_poly.type
_entity_poly.pdbx_seq_one_letter_code
_entity_poly.pdbx_strand_id
1 'polypeptide(L)'
;MRTIWSTIERAVLVLALGAVTTLATAGEQTPTAVELSGSRLFQQNAHRLYEANATQHEVRLLRVSAAFKHTLASASSIVFPVSHSQVIDGKEFVLVVVNQASSSNPTGFCGVGEEGTLYVLELHDLTADPRFSLPVQSCLKTIDLSSDGVKSPYSAISWSESPVGLRVSWQQDAKGNEATHTFRYENGKFVEATP
;
A
#
# COMPACT_ATOMS: atom_id res chain seq x y z
N MET A 1 27.79 -42.92 -6.89
CA MET A 1 26.57 -42.44 -6.21
C MET A 1 26.97 -41.59 -5.00
N ARG A 2 26.97 -40.27 -5.17
CA ARG A 2 27.00 -39.27 -4.08
C ARG A 2 26.16 -38.09 -4.55
N THR A 3 25.27 -37.68 -3.67
CA THR A 3 24.13 -36.79 -3.79
C THR A 3 24.55 -35.34 -4.06
N ILE A 4 23.97 -34.73 -5.11
CA ILE A 4 24.00 -33.29 -5.35
C ILE A 4 22.63 -32.76 -4.91
N TRP A 5 22.51 -32.40 -3.63
CA TRP A 5 21.34 -31.73 -3.08
C TRP A 5 21.85 -30.73 -2.04
N SER A 6 21.84 -29.44 -2.39
CA SER A 6 21.75 -28.26 -1.51
C SER A 6 22.44 -27.06 -2.15
N THR A 7 21.70 -26.32 -2.97
CA THR A 7 22.05 -24.94 -3.34
C THR A 7 20.77 -24.09 -3.40
N ILE A 8 19.91 -24.18 -2.37
CA ILE A 8 18.79 -23.25 -2.21
C ILE A 8 18.56 -22.96 -0.71
N GLU A 9 19.56 -22.49 0.02
CA GLU A 9 19.37 -21.94 1.38
C GLU A 9 20.40 -20.85 1.68
N ARG A 10 20.49 -19.80 0.86
CA ARG A 10 21.21 -18.56 1.21
C ARG A 10 20.58 -17.34 0.55
N ALA A 11 19.43 -16.90 1.07
CA ALA A 11 19.01 -15.50 0.97
C ALA A 11 18.65 -15.05 2.39
N VAL A 12 19.71 -14.82 3.16
CA VAL A 12 19.69 -14.36 4.55
C VAL A 12 19.31 -12.88 4.58
N LEU A 13 18.43 -12.55 5.54
CA LEU A 13 18.10 -11.26 6.13
C LEU A 13 18.94 -10.05 5.68
N VAL A 14 18.27 -9.02 5.14
CA VAL A 14 18.75 -7.64 5.26
C VAL A 14 18.27 -7.10 6.61
N LEU A 15 19.16 -7.16 7.60
CA LEU A 15 19.01 -6.43 8.86
C LEU A 15 19.34 -4.96 8.61
N ALA A 16 18.33 -4.09 8.64
CA ALA A 16 18.51 -2.64 8.67
C ALA A 16 18.95 -2.21 10.08
N LEU A 17 20.25 -2.33 10.37
CA LEU A 17 20.92 -1.64 11.47
C LEU A 17 22.06 -0.81 10.86
N GLY A 18 21.74 0.41 10.48
CA GLY A 18 22.69 1.40 10.01
C GLY A 18 22.16 2.79 10.32
N ALA A 19 22.94 3.57 11.06
CA ALA A 19 22.64 4.95 11.40
C ALA A 19 22.21 5.73 10.14
N VAL A 20 21.03 6.35 10.22
CA VAL A 20 20.49 7.17 9.14
C VAL A 20 21.31 8.46 9.05
N THR A 21 22.39 8.47 8.26
CA THR A 21 22.91 9.71 7.67
C THR A 21 22.14 9.95 6.38
N THR A 22 21.01 10.66 6.46
CA THR A 22 20.23 11.08 5.29
C THR A 22 21.03 12.09 4.48
N LEU A 23 21.67 11.63 3.40
CA LEU A 23 21.86 12.46 2.22
C LEU A 23 20.52 12.42 1.47
N ALA A 24 19.63 13.37 1.80
CA ALA A 24 18.37 13.55 1.09
C ALA A 24 18.67 14.05 -0.33
N THR A 25 18.63 13.14 -1.30
CA THR A 25 18.48 13.51 -2.71
C THR A 25 16.99 13.60 -3.04
N ALA A 26 16.61 14.70 -3.70
CA ALA A 26 15.24 15.15 -3.92
C ALA A 26 14.28 14.08 -4.47
N GLY A 27 13.06 14.09 -3.92
CA GLY A 27 11.95 13.19 -4.23
C GLY A 27 11.61 12.32 -3.02
N GLU A 28 10.63 12.72 -2.20
CA GLU A 28 10.19 11.93 -1.04
C GLU A 28 9.58 10.61 -1.54
N GLN A 29 10.37 9.54 -1.48
CA GLN A 29 9.98 8.20 -1.90
C GLN A 29 8.88 7.66 -0.98
N THR A 30 7.96 6.87 -1.53
CA THR A 30 6.92 6.23 -0.73
C THR A 30 7.53 5.33 0.35
N PRO A 31 6.90 5.25 1.53
CA PRO A 31 7.31 4.32 2.57
C PRO A 31 7.53 2.88 2.06
N THR A 32 8.58 2.23 2.55
CA THR A 32 8.91 0.83 2.23
C THR A 32 8.30 -0.17 3.21
N ALA A 33 7.83 0.32 4.35
CA ALA A 33 7.11 -0.42 5.38
C ALA A 33 6.11 0.49 6.10
N VAL A 34 5.17 -0.13 6.82
CA VAL A 34 4.14 0.53 7.62
C VAL A 34 4.34 0.14 9.09
N GLU A 35 4.48 1.12 9.95
CA GLU A 35 4.56 0.95 11.39
C GLU A 35 3.20 0.50 11.95
N LEU A 36 3.22 -0.65 12.62
CA LEU A 36 2.09 -1.21 13.34
C LEU A 36 2.24 -0.95 14.83
N SER A 37 1.13 -1.06 15.53
CA SER A 37 1.05 -1.07 16.98
C SER A 37 1.98 -2.13 17.58
N GLY A 38 2.68 -1.76 18.65
CA GLY A 38 3.59 -2.65 19.36
C GLY A 38 4.93 -2.90 18.68
N SER A 39 5.46 -1.90 17.95
CA SER A 39 6.78 -1.95 17.31
C SER A 39 6.92 -3.07 16.26
N ARG A 40 5.82 -3.41 15.61
CA ARG A 40 5.77 -4.34 14.47
C ARG A 40 5.78 -3.55 13.18
N LEU A 41 6.19 -4.18 12.10
CA LEU A 41 6.27 -3.58 10.77
C LEU A 41 5.49 -4.43 9.78
N PHE A 42 4.63 -3.80 9.00
CA PHE A 42 3.99 -4.40 7.85
C PHE A 42 4.79 -4.04 6.60
N GLN A 43 5.15 -5.05 5.81
CA GLN A 43 6.04 -4.89 4.67
C GLN A 43 5.64 -5.81 3.52
N GLN A 44 6.13 -5.50 2.31
CA GLN A 44 5.92 -6.35 1.14
C GLN A 44 7.25 -6.85 0.58
N ASN A 45 7.25 -8.08 0.05
CA ASN A 45 8.34 -8.61 -0.75
C ASN A 45 7.80 -9.63 -1.75
N ALA A 46 8.24 -9.54 -3.00
CA ALA A 46 7.88 -10.46 -4.08
C ALA A 46 6.36 -10.74 -4.14
N HIS A 47 5.57 -9.66 -4.09
CA HIS A 47 4.10 -9.71 -4.17
C HIS A 47 3.42 -10.44 -3.01
N ARG A 48 4.08 -10.47 -1.84
CA ARG A 48 3.54 -11.04 -0.60
C ARG A 48 3.68 -10.06 0.54
N LEU A 49 2.78 -10.17 1.50
CA LEU A 49 2.72 -9.30 2.67
C LEU A 49 3.28 -10.02 3.89
N TYR A 50 4.06 -9.32 4.68
CA TYR A 50 4.71 -9.84 5.87
C TYR A 50 4.51 -8.90 7.04
N GLU A 51 4.46 -9.49 8.23
CA GLU A 51 4.62 -8.78 9.49
C GLU A 51 6.00 -9.11 10.05
N ALA A 52 6.79 -8.10 10.35
CA ALA A 52 8.08 -8.23 11.01
C ALA A 52 7.99 -7.67 12.44
N ASN A 53 8.53 -8.41 13.40
CA ASN A 53 8.70 -7.95 14.77
C ASN A 53 10.20 -7.76 15.01
N ALA A 54 10.65 -6.50 15.05
CA ALA A 54 12.06 -6.17 15.23
C ALA A 54 12.60 -6.62 16.59
N THR A 55 11.78 -6.55 17.64
CA THR A 55 12.16 -6.98 18.99
C THR A 55 12.40 -8.49 19.06
N GLN A 56 11.55 -9.26 18.38
CA GLN A 56 11.62 -10.72 18.36
C GLN A 56 12.46 -11.29 17.21
N HIS A 57 13.01 -10.42 16.34
CA HIS A 57 13.72 -10.80 15.12
C HIS A 57 12.93 -11.79 14.25
N GLU A 58 11.62 -11.63 14.21
CA GLU A 58 10.71 -12.57 13.56
C GLU A 58 10.06 -11.92 12.34
N VAL A 59 9.92 -12.68 11.25
CA VAL A 59 9.18 -12.26 10.06
C VAL A 59 8.16 -13.34 9.72
N ARG A 60 6.89 -12.98 9.68
CA ARG A 60 5.76 -13.88 9.43
C ARG A 60 5.05 -13.50 8.14
N LEU A 61 4.74 -14.49 7.32
CA LEU A 61 3.91 -14.31 6.14
C LEU A 61 2.45 -14.08 6.55
N LEU A 62 1.84 -13.00 6.05
CA LEU A 62 0.43 -12.73 6.26
C LEU A 62 -0.42 -13.54 5.27
N ARG A 63 -1.49 -14.12 5.80
CA ARG A 63 -2.52 -14.78 4.99
C ARG A 63 -3.46 -13.72 4.44
N VAL A 64 -3.86 -13.90 3.19
CA VAL A 64 -4.83 -13.03 2.52
C VAL A 64 -5.91 -13.89 1.87
N SER A 65 -7.07 -13.30 1.59
CA SER A 65 -8.12 -13.98 0.81
C SER A 65 -7.60 -14.43 -0.57
N ALA A 66 -8.19 -15.49 -1.13
CA ALA A 66 -7.77 -16.02 -2.43
C ALA A 66 -7.87 -14.96 -3.55
N ALA A 67 -8.93 -14.15 -3.54
CA ALA A 67 -9.11 -13.07 -4.49
C ALA A 67 -7.96 -12.05 -4.39
N PHE A 68 -7.64 -11.60 -3.18
CA PHE A 68 -6.57 -10.61 -2.99
C PHE A 68 -5.18 -11.19 -3.27
N LYS A 69 -4.97 -12.48 -3.02
CA LYS A 69 -3.73 -13.17 -3.42
C LYS A 69 -3.47 -13.05 -4.92
N HIS A 70 -4.51 -13.19 -5.76
CA HIS A 70 -4.38 -13.02 -7.20
C HIS A 70 -4.11 -11.56 -7.58
N THR A 71 -4.75 -10.60 -6.91
CA THR A 71 -4.46 -9.17 -7.07
C THR A 71 -2.98 -8.87 -6.80
N LEU A 72 -2.44 -9.34 -5.67
CA LEU A 72 -1.03 -9.14 -5.35
C LEU A 72 -0.11 -9.81 -6.36
N ALA A 73 -0.37 -11.08 -6.71
CA ALA A 73 0.47 -11.85 -7.63
C ALA A 73 0.51 -11.28 -9.06
N SER A 74 -0.49 -10.51 -9.47
CA SER A 74 -0.57 -9.85 -10.78
C SER A 74 -0.12 -8.40 -10.75
N ALA A 75 0.28 -7.89 -9.59
CA ALA A 75 0.69 -6.50 -9.44
C ALA A 75 1.97 -6.22 -10.22
N SER A 76 2.05 -5.07 -10.88
CA SER A 76 3.32 -4.53 -11.37
C SER A 76 4.12 -3.90 -10.23
N SER A 77 3.44 -3.25 -9.28
CA SER A 77 4.04 -2.72 -8.06
C SER A 77 3.03 -2.69 -6.90
N ILE A 78 3.56 -2.69 -5.67
CA ILE A 78 2.80 -2.54 -4.43
C ILE A 78 3.44 -1.38 -3.65
N VAL A 79 2.62 -0.41 -3.26
CA VAL A 79 3.06 0.84 -2.65
C VAL A 79 2.32 1.10 -1.34
N PHE A 80 3.02 1.65 -0.36
CA PHE A 80 2.41 2.15 0.88
C PHE A 80 2.31 3.67 0.80
N PRO A 81 1.09 4.24 0.80
CA PRO A 81 0.94 5.70 0.77
C PRO A 81 1.35 6.39 2.07
N VAL A 82 1.24 5.68 3.19
CA VAL A 82 1.51 6.17 4.55
C VAL A 82 2.40 5.19 5.29
N SER A 83 3.27 5.71 6.16
CA SER A 83 4.25 4.92 6.92
C SER A 83 3.72 4.34 8.22
N HIS A 84 2.45 4.57 8.57
CA HIS A 84 1.85 4.09 9.81
C HIS A 84 0.45 3.52 9.58
N SER A 85 0.08 2.56 10.42
CA SER A 85 -1.27 2.01 10.50
C SER A 85 -2.22 2.93 11.25
N GLN A 86 -3.51 2.68 11.14
CA GLN A 86 -4.54 3.35 11.92
C GLN A 86 -5.33 2.32 12.72
N VAL A 87 -5.52 2.57 14.02
CA VAL A 87 -6.44 1.80 14.86
C VAL A 87 -7.79 2.52 14.90
N ILE A 88 -8.86 1.81 14.53
CA ILE A 88 -10.24 2.30 14.56
C ILE A 88 -11.11 1.21 15.19
N ASP A 89 -11.89 1.55 16.21
CA ASP A 89 -12.74 0.59 16.95
C ASP A 89 -12.00 -0.69 17.39
N GLY A 90 -10.73 -0.54 17.81
CA GLY A 90 -9.88 -1.64 18.26
C GLY A 90 -9.32 -2.54 17.16
N LYS A 91 -9.57 -2.22 15.89
CA LYS A 91 -9.03 -2.93 14.72
C LYS A 91 -7.92 -2.11 14.08
N GLU A 92 -6.86 -2.79 13.64
CA GLU A 92 -5.72 -2.15 13.02
C GLU A 92 -5.83 -2.24 11.49
N PHE A 93 -5.62 -1.11 10.81
CA PHE A 93 -5.75 -1.00 9.37
C PHE A 93 -4.48 -0.44 8.73
N VAL A 94 -4.19 -0.89 7.51
CA VAL A 94 -3.11 -0.37 6.67
C VAL A 94 -3.63 0.01 5.28
N LEU A 95 -3.00 1.03 4.67
CA LEU A 95 -3.28 1.44 3.29
C LEU A 95 -2.25 0.81 2.35
N VAL A 96 -2.73 0.18 1.28
CA VAL A 96 -1.89 -0.42 0.25
C VAL A 96 -2.43 -0.05 -1.11
N VAL A 97 -1.60 0.53 -1.98
CA VAL A 97 -1.94 0.66 -3.40
C VAL A 97 -1.31 -0.50 -4.15
N VAL A 98 -2.14 -1.20 -4.91
CA VAL A 98 -1.69 -2.24 -5.84
C VAL A 98 -1.85 -1.70 -7.26
N ASN A 99 -0.74 -1.62 -7.97
CA ASN A 99 -0.72 -1.21 -9.37
C ASN A 99 -0.71 -2.43 -10.26
N GLN A 100 -1.45 -2.35 -11.36
CA GLN A 100 -1.46 -3.34 -12.41
C GLN A 100 -1.06 -2.66 -13.72
N ALA A 101 -0.26 -3.36 -14.53
CA ALA A 101 0.03 -2.90 -15.88
C ALA A 101 -1.26 -2.83 -16.69
N SER A 102 -1.50 -1.69 -17.32
CA SER A 102 -2.60 -1.45 -18.25
C SER A 102 -2.24 -2.11 -19.59
N SER A 103 -2.67 -3.36 -19.77
CA SER A 103 -2.39 -4.14 -20.99
C SER A 103 -3.04 -3.58 -22.26
N SER A 104 -3.91 -2.57 -22.15
CA SER A 104 -4.70 -2.02 -23.26
C SER A 104 -4.25 -0.63 -23.73
N ASN A 105 -3.41 0.08 -22.99
CA ASN A 105 -2.82 1.34 -23.45
C ASN A 105 -1.47 1.65 -22.75
N PRO A 106 -0.36 1.05 -23.23
CA PRO A 106 0.96 1.21 -22.62
C PRO A 106 1.56 2.62 -22.78
N THR A 107 0.92 3.50 -23.57
CA THR A 107 1.32 4.90 -23.78
C THR A 107 0.24 5.89 -23.33
N GLY A 108 -0.66 5.46 -22.43
CA GLY A 108 -1.80 6.25 -21.96
C GLY A 108 -1.43 7.49 -21.13
N PHE A 109 -2.45 8.22 -20.66
CA PHE A 109 -2.35 9.54 -20.01
C PHE A 109 -1.26 9.66 -18.94
N CYS A 110 -1.05 8.62 -18.11
CA CYS A 110 -0.05 8.59 -17.06
C CYS A 110 1.34 8.03 -17.47
N GLY A 111 1.65 7.94 -18.77
CA GLY A 111 2.98 7.64 -19.31
C GLY A 111 3.45 6.19 -19.20
N VAL A 112 3.31 5.55 -18.03
CA VAL A 112 3.71 4.16 -17.76
C VAL A 112 2.56 3.16 -17.89
N GLY A 113 1.34 3.64 -18.12
CA GLY A 113 0.18 2.77 -18.34
C GLY A 113 -0.12 1.88 -17.14
N GLU A 114 -0.22 2.42 -15.92
CA GLU A 114 -0.59 1.63 -14.72
C GLU A 114 -1.98 2.01 -14.21
N GLU A 115 -2.70 0.99 -13.74
CA GLU A 115 -3.99 1.11 -13.07
C GLU A 115 -3.78 0.85 -11.57
N GLY A 116 -3.94 1.89 -10.76
CA GLY A 116 -3.72 1.86 -9.32
C GLY A 116 -5.02 1.73 -8.54
N THR A 117 -5.10 0.71 -7.68
CA THR A 117 -6.22 0.53 -6.75
C THR A 117 -5.73 0.60 -5.31
N LEU A 118 -6.30 1.53 -4.54
CA LEU A 118 -6.12 1.59 -3.09
C LEU A 118 -6.94 0.49 -2.43
N TYR A 119 -6.34 -0.19 -1.46
CA TYR A 119 -6.97 -1.13 -0.55
C TYR A 119 -6.75 -0.68 0.89
N VAL A 120 -7.80 -0.79 1.71
CA VAL A 120 -7.66 -0.75 3.17
C VAL A 120 -7.70 -2.18 3.67
N LEU A 121 -6.60 -2.64 4.26
CA LEU A 121 -6.50 -3.98 4.83
C LEU A 121 -6.72 -3.91 6.33
N GLU A 122 -7.66 -4.70 6.84
CA GLU A 122 -7.77 -4.98 8.27
C GLU A 122 -6.77 -6.07 8.64
N LEU A 123 -5.97 -5.81 9.66
CA LEU A 123 -5.03 -6.76 10.22
C LEU A 123 -5.67 -7.45 11.43
N HIS A 124 -5.66 -8.78 11.41
CA HIS A 124 -6.10 -9.59 12.54
C HIS A 124 -5.27 -10.87 12.62
N ASP A 125 -4.63 -11.10 13.76
CA ASP A 125 -3.62 -12.15 13.94
C ASP A 125 -2.56 -12.12 12.83
N LEU A 126 -2.59 -13.10 11.93
CA LEU A 126 -1.71 -13.21 10.77
C LEU A 126 -2.51 -13.17 9.46
N THR A 127 -3.60 -12.41 9.44
CA THR A 127 -4.38 -12.13 8.22
C THR A 127 -4.36 -10.64 7.88
N ALA A 128 -4.39 -10.35 6.58
CA ALA A 128 -4.57 -9.01 6.04
C ALA A 128 -5.72 -9.04 5.04
N ASP A 129 -6.90 -8.65 5.49
CA ASP A 129 -8.14 -8.80 4.73
C ASP A 129 -8.60 -7.45 4.17
N PRO A 130 -8.81 -7.32 2.85
CA PRO A 130 -9.36 -6.11 2.27
C PRO A 130 -10.77 -5.82 2.81
N ARG A 131 -10.96 -4.61 3.35
CA ARG A 131 -12.26 -4.09 3.82
C ARG A 131 -12.82 -2.99 2.95
N PHE A 132 -11.97 -2.37 2.14
CA PHE A 132 -12.31 -1.31 1.20
C PHE A 132 -11.37 -1.35 0.02
N SER A 133 -11.87 -0.99 -1.15
CA SER A 133 -11.05 -0.75 -2.33
C SER A 133 -11.58 0.43 -3.15
N LEU A 134 -10.67 1.17 -3.77
CA LEU A 134 -10.98 2.34 -4.57
C LEU A 134 -9.95 2.50 -5.71
N PRO A 135 -10.37 2.60 -6.98
CA PRO A 135 -9.47 3.02 -8.05
C PRO A 135 -8.97 4.45 -7.76
N VAL A 136 -7.66 4.62 -7.69
CA VAL A 136 -7.02 5.90 -7.36
C VAL A 136 -6.17 6.46 -8.49
N GLN A 137 -5.75 5.61 -9.44
CA GLN A 137 -5.02 6.02 -10.64
C GLN A 137 -5.47 5.16 -11.82
N SER A 138 -5.67 5.77 -12.99
CA SER A 138 -6.07 5.04 -14.19
C SER A 138 -5.65 5.78 -15.45
N CYS A 139 -4.83 5.16 -16.29
CA CYS A 139 -4.47 5.75 -17.58
C CYS A 139 -5.58 5.61 -18.61
N LEU A 140 -6.46 4.61 -18.45
CA LEU A 140 -7.62 4.40 -19.32
C LEU A 140 -8.78 5.34 -19.01
N LYS A 141 -8.97 5.67 -17.73
CA LYS A 141 -10.08 6.52 -17.26
C LYS A 141 -9.65 7.93 -16.89
N THR A 142 -8.38 8.28 -17.13
CA THR A 142 -7.81 9.60 -16.83
C THR A 142 -8.02 9.97 -15.35
N ILE A 143 -7.81 9.00 -14.46
CA ILE A 143 -7.86 9.22 -13.00
C ILE A 143 -6.43 9.49 -12.55
N ASP A 144 -6.21 10.63 -11.92
CA ASP A 144 -4.88 11.06 -11.50
C ASP A 144 -4.88 11.67 -10.10
N LEU A 145 -3.94 11.20 -9.28
CA LEU A 145 -3.77 11.68 -7.92
C LEU A 145 -3.19 13.10 -7.93
N SER A 146 -3.61 13.91 -6.96
CA SER A 146 -3.02 15.24 -6.79
C SER A 146 -1.53 15.12 -6.53
N SER A 147 -0.71 15.90 -7.22
CA SER A 147 0.75 15.89 -7.04
C SER A 147 1.33 17.29 -7.13
N ASP A 148 2.34 17.57 -6.31
CA ASP A 148 3.15 18.80 -6.41
C ASP A 148 4.32 18.66 -7.39
N GLY A 149 4.47 17.48 -8.02
CA GLY A 149 5.56 17.16 -8.94
C GLY A 149 6.91 16.88 -8.25
N VAL A 150 6.97 16.95 -6.92
CA VAL A 150 8.18 16.71 -6.12
C VAL A 150 8.05 15.40 -5.34
N LYS A 151 6.91 15.18 -4.69
CA LYS A 151 6.63 13.97 -3.92
C LYS A 151 6.01 12.90 -4.81
N SER A 152 6.01 11.66 -4.32
CA SER A 152 5.20 10.62 -4.94
C SER A 152 3.73 11.04 -4.98
N PRO A 153 3.00 10.82 -6.09
CA PRO A 153 1.56 11.09 -6.18
C PRO A 153 0.74 10.36 -5.09
N TYR A 154 1.23 9.21 -4.61
CA TYR A 154 0.58 8.48 -3.51
C TYR A 154 0.55 9.25 -2.19
N SER A 155 1.33 10.33 -2.03
CA SER A 155 1.22 11.23 -0.88
C SER A 155 -0.13 11.95 -0.78
N ALA A 156 -0.94 11.95 -1.85
CA ALA A 156 -2.32 12.45 -1.82
C ALA A 156 -3.31 11.52 -1.09
N ILE A 157 -2.85 10.34 -0.66
CA ILE A 157 -3.64 9.39 0.12
C ILE A 157 -3.14 9.43 1.57
N SER A 158 -4.04 9.64 2.52
CA SER A 158 -3.70 9.75 3.95
C SER A 158 -4.80 9.18 4.84
N TRP A 159 -4.46 8.90 6.10
CA TRP A 159 -5.48 8.73 7.14
C TRP A 159 -6.14 10.07 7.45
N SER A 160 -7.40 10.02 7.89
CA SER A 160 -8.18 11.16 8.36
C SER A 160 -8.53 10.94 9.83
N GLU A 161 -8.31 11.95 10.67
CA GLU A 161 -8.63 11.89 12.11
C GLU A 161 -10.07 12.32 12.41
N SER A 162 -10.63 13.26 11.63
CA SER A 162 -11.98 13.80 11.84
C SER A 162 -12.66 14.13 10.51
N PRO A 163 -13.62 13.31 10.03
CA PRO A 163 -14.01 12.02 10.61
C PRO A 163 -12.89 10.98 10.52
N VAL A 164 -12.86 10.04 11.46
CA VAL A 164 -11.89 8.94 11.44
C VAL A 164 -12.09 8.10 10.17
N GLY A 165 -11.02 7.85 9.43
CA GLY A 165 -11.12 7.18 8.14
C GLY A 165 -9.90 7.47 7.26
N LEU A 166 -10.09 7.61 5.96
CA LEU A 166 -9.03 7.97 5.01
C LEU A 166 -9.45 9.14 4.12
N ARG A 167 -8.48 9.83 3.55
CA ARG A 167 -8.65 10.93 2.61
C ARG A 167 -7.85 10.65 1.35
N VAL A 168 -8.43 10.96 0.20
CA VAL A 168 -7.75 10.89 -1.09
C VAL A 168 -8.01 12.18 -1.86
N SER A 169 -6.96 12.74 -2.46
CA SER A 169 -7.03 13.92 -3.32
C SER A 169 -6.63 13.58 -4.74
N TRP A 170 -7.44 14.03 -5.70
CA TRP A 170 -7.22 13.86 -7.13
C TRP A 170 -7.07 15.21 -7.80
N GLN A 171 -6.13 15.28 -8.74
CA GLN A 171 -6.16 16.33 -9.75
C GLN A 171 -7.26 16.05 -10.77
N GLN A 172 -7.53 14.77 -11.04
CA GLN A 172 -8.64 14.33 -11.87
C GLN A 172 -9.27 13.07 -11.31
N ASP A 173 -10.47 13.19 -10.75
CA ASP A 173 -11.26 12.06 -10.24
C ASP A 173 -11.91 11.26 -11.39
N ALA A 174 -12.64 10.20 -11.06
CA ALA A 174 -13.35 9.39 -12.06
C ALA A 174 -14.43 10.15 -12.85
N LYS A 175 -14.80 11.37 -12.43
CA LYS A 175 -15.74 12.27 -13.11
C LYS A 175 -15.02 13.38 -13.88
N GLY A 176 -13.68 13.41 -13.85
CA GLY A 176 -12.87 14.40 -14.53
C GLY A 176 -12.66 15.71 -13.77
N ASN A 177 -12.94 15.75 -12.46
CA ASN A 177 -12.82 16.97 -11.65
C ASN A 177 -11.65 16.88 -10.67
N GLU A 178 -11.08 18.04 -10.31
CA GLU A 178 -10.24 18.15 -9.12
C GLU A 178 -11.12 17.95 -7.89
N ALA A 179 -10.74 17.02 -7.02
CA ALA A 179 -11.56 16.68 -5.86
C ALA A 179 -10.74 16.08 -4.72
N THR A 180 -11.20 16.32 -3.49
CA THR A 180 -10.74 15.59 -2.31
C THR A 180 -11.94 14.91 -1.67
N HIS A 181 -11.87 13.59 -1.55
CA HIS A 181 -12.90 12.80 -0.89
C HIS A 181 -12.37 12.27 0.44
N THR A 182 -13.23 12.29 1.45
CA THR A 182 -12.97 11.66 2.74
C THR A 182 -13.88 10.44 2.85
N PHE A 183 -13.32 9.29 3.20
CA PHE A 183 -14.08 8.06 3.45
C PHE A 183 -14.00 7.78 4.95
N ARG A 184 -15.10 8.06 5.66
CA ARG A 184 -15.21 7.84 7.10
C ARG A 184 -15.47 6.38 7.41
N TYR A 185 -14.93 5.90 8.52
CA TYR A 185 -15.28 4.59 9.05
C TYR A 185 -16.60 4.70 9.83
N GLU A 186 -17.62 3.99 9.39
CA GLU A 186 -18.92 3.92 10.05
C GLU A 186 -19.49 2.50 9.94
N ASN A 187 -20.01 1.97 11.06
CA ASN A 187 -20.70 0.68 11.10
C ASN A 187 -19.87 -0.46 10.47
N GLY A 188 -18.55 -0.45 10.73
CA GLY A 188 -17.64 -1.48 10.24
C GLY A 188 -17.17 -1.32 8.79
N LYS A 189 -17.48 -0.20 8.12
CA LYS A 189 -17.16 0.03 6.70
C LYS A 189 -16.61 1.43 6.46
N PHE A 190 -15.79 1.57 5.44
CA PHE A 190 -15.40 2.89 4.91
C PHE A 190 -16.47 3.36 3.93
N VAL A 191 -17.09 4.50 4.22
CA VAL A 191 -18.13 5.13 3.40
C VAL A 191 -17.72 6.56 3.07
N GLU A 192 -18.01 7.00 1.85
CA GLU A 192 -17.73 8.36 1.45
C GLU A 192 -18.52 9.34 2.32
N ALA A 193 -17.83 10.29 2.95
CA ALA A 193 -18.43 11.36 3.69
C ALA A 193 -19.07 12.33 2.69
N THR A 194 -20.38 12.53 2.80
CA THR A 194 -21.07 13.55 2.02
C THR A 194 -20.61 14.92 2.51
N PRO A 195 -20.30 15.87 1.62
CA PRO A 195 -20.03 17.25 2.02
C PRO A 195 -21.21 17.89 2.75
#